data_AF-A0A3D0XC20-F1
#
_entry.id   AF-A0A3D0XC20-F1
#
_cell.length_a   1.000
_cell.length_b   1.000
_cell.length_c   1.000
_cell.angle_alpha   90.00
_cell.angle_beta   90.00
_cell.angle_gamma   90.00
#
_symmetry.space_group_name_H-M   'P 1'
#
loop_
_entity.id
_entity.type
_entity.pdbx_description
1 polymer ?
#
loop_
_entity_poly.entity_id
_entity_poly.type
_entity_poly.pdbx_seq_one_letter_code
_entity_poly.pdbx_strand_id
1 'polypeptide(L)'
;MINSRKIKLLKWLAGISVILLMLGISAVTVFAAGDVSSAIESTWTAAQTQIKSVVNNVVFPAVDMILAILFFVKLATAYLDYRKHGQFEFTAPAILFGCLVFSLTAPLYIWTVL
;
A
#
# COMPACT_ATOMS: atom_id res chain seq x y z
N MET A 1 13.70 -50.93 -51.08
CA MET A 1 13.29 -49.51 -50.93
C MET A 1 12.56 -49.17 -49.61
N ILE A 2 12.43 -50.09 -48.64
CA ILE A 2 11.66 -49.88 -47.40
C ILE A 2 12.52 -49.29 -46.25
N ASN A 3 13.81 -49.63 -46.20
CA ASN A 3 14.71 -49.22 -45.11
C ASN A 3 14.98 -47.69 -45.08
N SER A 4 15.05 -47.05 -46.25
CA SER A 4 15.28 -45.59 -46.35
C SER A 4 14.12 -44.76 -45.77
N ARG A 5 12.87 -45.23 -45.88
CA ARG A 5 11.71 -44.54 -45.31
C ARG A 5 11.68 -44.61 -43.78
N LYS A 6 12.07 -45.75 -43.19
CA LYS A 6 12.18 -45.91 -41.73
C LYS A 6 13.25 -44.99 -41.14
N ILE A 7 14.40 -44.85 -41.81
CA ILE A 7 15.48 -43.95 -41.37
C ILE A 7 15.06 -42.47 -41.46
N LYS A 8 14.32 -42.07 -42.50
CA LYS A 8 13.74 -40.72 -42.58
C LYS A 8 12.72 -40.47 -41.47
N LEU A 9 11.79 -41.40 -41.23
CA LEU A 9 10.80 -41.28 -40.16
C LEU A 9 11.47 -41.23 -38.77
N LEU A 10 12.51 -42.03 -38.53
CA LEU A 10 13.25 -42.01 -37.28
C LEU A 10 13.98 -40.68 -37.06
N LYS A 11 14.55 -40.08 -38.12
CA LYS A 11 15.15 -38.74 -38.07
C LYS A 11 14.12 -37.63 -37.78
N TRP A 12 12.93 -37.73 -38.37
CA TRP A 12 11.83 -36.80 -38.10
C TRP A 12 11.31 -36.92 -36.66
N LEU A 13 11.14 -38.15 -36.16
CA LEU A 13 10.74 -38.41 -34.77
C LEU A 13 11.79 -37.89 -33.77
N ALA A 14 13.08 -38.11 -34.05
CA ALA A 14 14.17 -37.57 -33.24
C ALA A 14 14.22 -36.03 -33.28
N GLY A 15 13.94 -35.41 -34.44
CA GLY A 15 13.82 -33.97 -34.55
C GLY A 15 12.67 -33.39 -33.71
N ILE A 16 11.50 -34.04 -33.76
CA ILE A 16 10.32 -33.63 -32.99
C ILE A 16 10.57 -33.80 -31.48
N SER A 17 11.23 -34.88 -31.04
CA SER A 17 11.54 -35.08 -29.62
C SER A 17 12.48 -34.01 -29.06
N VAL A 18 13.48 -33.58 -29.86
CA VAL A 18 14.39 -32.50 -29.47
C VAL A 18 13.64 -31.17 -29.35
N ILE A 19 12.76 -30.86 -30.30
CA ILE A 19 11.95 -29.64 -30.27
C ILE A 19 11.02 -29.62 -29.04
N LEU A 20 10.40 -30.77 -28.71
CA LEU A 20 9.54 -30.90 -27.55
C LEU A 20 10.31 -30.74 -26.22
N LEU A 21 11.53 -31.26 -26.15
CA LEU A 21 12.43 -31.06 -25.01
C LEU A 21 12.85 -29.60 -24.86
N MET A 22 13.18 -28.90 -25.96
CA MET A 22 13.53 -27.48 -25.89
C MET A 22 12.33 -26.62 -25.44
N LEU A 23 11.13 -26.90 -25.95
CA LEU A 23 9.89 -26.26 -25.49
C LEU A 23 9.60 -26.53 -24.01
N GLY A 24 9.86 -27.76 -23.54
CA GLY A 24 9.71 -28.11 -22.13
C GLY A 24 10.66 -27.32 -21.21
N ILE A 25 11.92 -27.14 -21.60
CA ILE A 25 12.90 -26.36 -20.84
C ILE A 25 12.53 -24.87 -20.82
N SER A 26 12.01 -24.33 -21.93
CA SER A 26 11.51 -22.95 -22.00
C SER A 26 10.20 -22.72 -21.22
N ALA A 27 9.43 -23.77 -20.93
CA ALA A 27 8.25 -23.66 -20.07
C ALA A 27 8.62 -23.57 -18.57
N VAL A 28 9.71 -24.20 -18.16
CA VAL A 28 10.21 -24.16 -16.77
C VAL A 28 10.66 -22.76 -16.36
N THR A 29 11.25 -21.99 -17.29
CA THR A 29 11.70 -20.62 -17.01
C THR A 29 10.54 -19.66 -16.76
N VAL A 30 9.39 -19.87 -17.39
CA VAL A 30 8.15 -19.09 -17.13
C VAL A 30 7.52 -19.48 -15.79
N PHE A 31 7.55 -20.76 -15.43
CA PHE A 31 7.02 -21.22 -14.13
C PHE A 31 7.84 -20.68 -12.95
N ALA A 32 9.16 -20.54 -13.11
CA ALA A 32 10.03 -19.93 -12.08
C ALA A 32 9.87 -18.40 -11.97
N ALA A 33 9.54 -17.70 -13.06
CA ALA A 33 9.27 -16.25 -13.01
C ALA A 33 7.97 -15.93 -12.23
N GLY A 34 7.00 -16.84 -12.20
CA GLY A 34 5.76 -16.71 -11.42
C GLY A 34 5.94 -16.78 -9.91
N ASP A 35 7.01 -17.44 -9.43
CA ASP A 35 7.30 -17.57 -7.99
C ASP A 35 7.87 -16.25 -7.43
N VAL A 36 8.68 -15.54 -8.23
CA VAL A 36 9.29 -14.26 -7.81
C VAL A 36 8.27 -13.12 -7.79
N SER A 37 7.33 -13.06 -8.75
CA SER A 37 6.24 -12.06 -8.72
C SER A 37 5.38 -12.21 -7.48
N SER A 38 5.01 -13.46 -7.14
CA SER A 38 4.20 -13.78 -5.96
C SER A 38 4.93 -13.41 -4.65
N ALA A 39 6.23 -13.68 -4.55
CA ALA A 39 7.04 -13.31 -3.40
C ALA A 39 7.19 -11.78 -3.25
N ILE A 40 7.37 -11.05 -4.35
CA ILE A 40 7.45 -9.58 -4.35
C ILE A 40 6.10 -8.96 -3.98
N GLU A 41 5.00 -9.45 -4.56
CA GLU A 41 3.64 -8.99 -4.25
C GLU A 41 3.28 -9.23 -2.78
N SER A 42 3.67 -10.39 -2.22
CA SER A 42 3.45 -10.68 -0.80
C SER A 42 4.23 -9.74 0.11
N THR A 43 5.48 -9.42 -0.24
CA THR A 43 6.33 -8.49 0.51
C THR A 43 5.80 -7.06 0.41
N TRP A 44 5.35 -6.63 -0.78
CA TRP A 44 4.73 -5.34 -1.00
C TRP A 44 3.44 -5.19 -0.19
N THR A 45 2.58 -6.21 -0.21
CA THR A 45 1.31 -6.22 0.53
C THR A 45 1.55 -6.19 2.05
N ALA A 46 2.55 -6.92 2.54
CA ALA A 46 2.95 -6.90 3.94
C ALA A 46 3.49 -5.52 4.36
N ALA A 47 4.40 -4.94 3.58
CA ALA A 47 4.96 -3.61 3.84
C ALA A 47 3.87 -2.52 3.82
N GLN A 48 2.95 -2.58 2.85
CA GLN A 48 1.81 -1.66 2.77
C GLN A 48 0.91 -1.77 4.02
N THR A 49 0.62 -2.99 4.47
CA THR A 49 -0.19 -3.23 5.68
C THR A 49 0.49 -2.66 6.93
N GLN A 50 1.81 -2.80 7.03
CA GLN A 50 2.58 -2.25 8.14
C GLN A 50 2.56 -0.71 8.12
N ILE A 51 2.77 -0.08 6.96
CA ILE A 51 2.69 1.39 6.83
C ILE A 51 1.29 1.87 7.23
N LYS A 52 0.24 1.22 6.73
CA LYS A 52 -1.15 1.53 7.11
C LYS A 52 -1.36 1.45 8.62
N SER A 53 -0.85 0.38 9.24
CA SER A 53 -0.96 0.19 10.69
C SER A 53 -0.24 1.27 11.48
N VAL A 54 1.01 1.60 11.13
CA VAL A 54 1.78 2.63 11.85
C VAL A 54 1.14 4.01 11.68
N VAL A 55 0.68 4.34 10.48
CA VAL A 55 0.06 5.62 10.20
C VAL A 55 -1.26 5.76 10.97
N ASN A 56 -2.12 4.74 10.95
CA ASN A 56 -3.42 4.77 11.62
C ASN A 56 -3.33 4.68 13.14
N ASN A 57 -2.38 3.92 13.68
CA ASN A 57 -2.30 3.66 15.13
C ASN A 57 -1.31 4.56 15.87
N VAL A 58 -0.38 5.22 15.17
CA VAL A 58 0.66 6.03 15.81
C VAL A 58 0.66 7.45 15.27
N VAL A 59 0.76 7.63 13.95
CA VAL A 59 0.94 8.96 13.35
C VAL A 59 -0.31 9.82 13.54
N PHE A 60 -1.48 9.31 13.16
CA PHE A 60 -2.74 10.04 13.33
C PHE A 60 -3.06 10.31 14.81
N PRO A 61 -2.98 9.32 15.73
CA PRO A 61 -3.18 9.58 17.15
C PRO A 61 -2.18 10.57 17.76
N ALA A 62 -0.91 10.56 17.33
CA ALA A 62 0.07 11.52 17.82
C ALA A 62 -0.27 12.96 17.38
N VAL A 63 -0.69 13.15 16.14
CA VAL A 63 -1.14 14.46 15.63
C VAL A 63 -2.42 14.91 16.34
N ASP A 64 -3.38 14.01 16.51
CA ASP A 64 -4.65 14.28 17.20
C ASP A 64 -4.41 14.71 18.66
N MET A 65 -3.52 14.02 19.38
CA MET A 65 -3.17 14.39 20.76
C MET A 65 -2.59 15.82 20.84
N ILE A 66 -1.68 16.19 19.94
CA ILE A 66 -1.08 17.54 19.91
C ILE A 66 -2.14 18.60 19.59
N LEU A 67 -2.97 18.35 18.57
CA LEU A 67 -4.04 19.27 18.17
C LEU A 67 -5.09 19.44 19.27
N ALA A 68 -5.48 18.36 19.96
CA ALA A 68 -6.43 18.40 21.05
C ALA A 68 -5.90 19.24 22.21
N ILE A 69 -4.64 19.05 22.60
CA ILE A 69 -4.01 19.86 23.65
C ILE A 69 -3.98 21.34 23.24
N LEU A 70 -3.56 21.66 22.01
CA LEU A 70 -3.52 23.04 21.52
C LEU A 70 -4.92 23.67 21.46
N PHE A 71 -5.94 22.91 21.06
CA PHE A 71 -7.33 23.34 21.03
C PHE A 71 -7.82 23.71 22.43
N PHE A 72 -7.65 22.83 23.43
CA PHE A 72 -8.08 23.09 24.79
C PHE A 72 -7.32 24.26 25.42
N VAL A 73 -6.01 24.37 25.18
CA VAL A 73 -5.21 25.51 25.67
C VAL A 73 -5.71 26.82 25.05
N LYS A 74 -5.92 26.88 23.73
CA LYS A 74 -6.40 28.09 23.06
C LYS A 74 -7.82 28.46 23.44
N LEU A 75 -8.69 27.47 23.64
CA LEU A 75 -10.05 27.69 24.13
C LEU A 75 -10.02 28.25 25.56
N ALA A 76 -9.17 27.70 26.44
CA ALA A 76 -9.00 28.20 27.79
C ALA A 76 -8.46 29.64 27.82
N THR A 77 -7.46 29.97 26.99
CA THR A 77 -6.95 31.36 26.90
C THR A 77 -8.01 32.31 26.33
N ALA A 78 -8.74 31.91 25.29
CA ALA A 78 -9.81 32.73 24.73
C ALA A 78 -10.94 32.97 25.75
N TYR A 79 -11.26 31.98 26.58
CA TYR A 79 -12.23 32.15 27.68
C TYR A 79 -11.72 33.11 28.77
N LEU A 80 -10.43 33.02 29.15
CA LEU A 80 -9.82 33.94 30.11
C LEU A 80 -9.74 35.38 29.58
N ASP A 81 -9.45 35.56 28.28
CA ASP A 81 -9.41 36.86 27.63
C ASP A 81 -10.81 37.46 27.49
N TYR A 82 -11.82 36.65 27.17
CA TYR A 82 -13.22 37.09 27.19
C TYR A 82 -13.62 37.61 28.57
N ARG A 83 -13.21 36.94 29.65
CA ARG A 83 -13.49 37.38 31.03
C ARG A 83 -12.82 38.71 31.38
N LYS A 84 -11.63 39.01 30.84
CA LYS A 84 -10.82 40.17 31.24
C LYS A 84 -10.96 41.38 30.32
N HIS A 85 -11.08 41.14 29.01
CA HIS A 85 -11.00 42.15 27.96
C HIS A 85 -12.29 42.27 27.15
N GLY A 86 -13.28 41.39 27.37
CA GLY A 86 -14.58 41.43 26.69
C GLY A 86 -14.52 41.08 25.19
N GLN A 87 -13.35 40.78 24.65
CA GLN A 87 -13.15 40.33 23.28
C GLN A 87 -12.91 38.83 23.25
N PHE A 88 -13.74 38.10 22.52
CA PHE A 88 -13.61 36.65 22.33
C PHE A 88 -13.12 36.35 20.92
N GLU A 89 -11.89 35.89 20.81
CA GLU A 89 -11.34 35.45 19.54
C GLU A 89 -11.74 34.00 19.26
N PHE A 90 -12.88 33.82 18.61
CA PHE A 90 -13.38 32.49 18.24
C PHE A 90 -12.63 31.87 17.05
N THR A 91 -11.98 32.69 16.24
CA THR A 91 -11.29 32.25 15.01
C THR A 91 -10.21 31.20 15.28
N ALA A 92 -9.35 31.42 16.29
CA ALA A 92 -8.25 30.50 16.58
C ALA A 92 -8.72 29.13 17.12
N PRO A 93 -9.64 29.06 18.11
CA PRO A 93 -10.26 27.79 18.51
C PRO A 93 -11.02 27.10 17.37
N ALA A 94 -11.74 27.84 16.53
CA ALA A 94 -12.51 27.27 15.42
C ALA A 94 -11.62 26.60 14.36
N ILE A 95 -10.48 27.22 14.01
CA ILE A 95 -9.52 26.62 13.07
C ILE A 95 -8.91 25.34 13.66
N LEU A 96 -8.49 25.36 14.93
CA LEU A 96 -7.93 24.17 15.60
C LEU A 96 -8.95 23.04 15.70
N PHE A 97 -10.22 23.37 15.94
CA PHE A 97 -11.31 22.39 15.93
C PHE A 97 -11.51 21.76 14.55
N GLY A 98 -11.49 22.57 13.49
CA GLY A 98 -11.56 22.07 12.11
C GLY A 98 -10.40 21.13 11.78
N CYS A 99 -9.17 21.49 12.19
CA CYS A 99 -7.99 20.64 12.01
C CYS A 99 -8.10 19.31 12.78
N LEU A 100 -8.66 19.33 13.99
CA LEU A 100 -8.86 18.13 14.81
C LEU A 100 -9.88 17.19 14.16
N VAL A 101 -11.03 17.70 13.72
CA VAL A 101 -12.04 16.91 12.98
C VAL A 101 -11.47 16.34 11.68
N PHE A 102 -10.67 17.13 10.95
CA PHE A 102 -9.98 16.65 9.76
C PHE A 102 -8.99 15.51 10.08
N SER A 103 -8.15 15.66 11.12
CA SER A 103 -7.18 14.64 11.52
C SER A 103 -7.85 13.34 11.98
N LEU A 104 -9.01 13.41 12.63
CA LEU A 104 -9.81 12.25 13.04
C LEU A 104 -10.48 11.52 11.87
N THR A 105 -10.83 12.26 10.81
CA THR A 105 -11.54 11.70 9.65
C THR A 105 -10.59 11.26 8.54
N ALA A 106 -9.37 11.79 8.51
CA ALA A 106 -8.33 11.45 7.54
C ALA A 106 -7.99 9.95 7.43
N PRO A 107 -7.90 9.15 8.53
CA PRO A 107 -7.63 7.71 8.45
C PRO A 107 -8.67 6.93 7.63
N LEU A 108 -9.92 7.41 7.58
CA LEU A 108 -11.02 6.74 6.88
C LEU A 108 -10.92 6.92 5.36
N TYR A 109 -10.36 8.04 4.90
CA TYR A 109 -10.37 8.42 3.48
C TYR A 109 -9.01 8.26 2.79
N ILE A 110 -7.89 8.38 3.52
CA ILE A 110 -6.55 8.37 2.91
C ILE A 110 -6.21 7.06 2.19
N TRP A 111 -6.81 5.94 2.62
CA TRP A 111 -6.54 4.62 2.04
C TRP A 111 -7.51 4.23 0.92
N THR A 112 -8.58 5.00 0.72
CA THR A 112 -9.57 4.79 -0.35
C THR A 112 -9.29 5.62 -1.60
N VAL A 113 -8.40 6.60 -1.51
CA VAL A 113 -7.92 7.35 -2.68
C VAL A 113 -6.90 6.45 -3.40
N LEU A 114 -7.38 5.72 -4.40
CA LEU A 114 -6.60 4.93 -5.36
C LEU A 114 -6.74 5.54 -6.75
#